data_AF-A0A6A5G7G3-F1
#
_entry.id   AF-A0A6A5G7G3-F1
#
_cell.length_a   1.000
_cell.length_b   1.000
_cell.length_c   1.000
_cell.angle_alpha   90.00
_cell.angle_beta   90.00
_cell.angle_gamma   90.00
#
_symmetry.space_group_name_H-M   'P 1'
#
loop_
_entity.id
_entity.type
_entity.pdbx_description
1 polymer ?
#
loop_
_entity_poly.entity_id
_entity_poly.type
_entity_poly.pdbx_seq_one_letter_code
_entity_poly.pdbx_strand_id
1 'polypeptide(L)'
;MTIAISLNQSKELSPQESKEENLRRYYSFTYFHSELSWKIKVGLKVSEKELDMLKKKLTAEWKKKQYDVCEKPVELFSFKLVLTFIIMVLCAFVSKDILDMARLDFWTRCIFGIESVLFLVIVRHYDVNADKSSRSECESEKKMLEEDIENGCNTRFYFDSHNKSDKEQLMILKNLYSQEVEPLNEKIRLLRNQTSVWTMFLASVVILHYWYCAAKLVIKAMTTGSNEGIELAKRSVVQAITGTLHMLVIAWISRQ
;
A
#
# COMPACT_ATOMS: atom_id res chain seq x y z
N MET A 1 -6.58 -50.01 -19.17
CA MET A 1 -5.90 -48.70 -19.04
C MET A 1 -5.94 -48.34 -17.57
N THR A 2 -4.84 -48.59 -16.86
CA THR A 2 -4.78 -48.53 -15.38
C THR A 2 -3.88 -47.37 -15.01
N ILE A 3 -4.45 -46.33 -14.40
CA ILE A 3 -3.73 -45.14 -13.96
C ILE A 3 -3.12 -45.44 -12.60
N ALA A 4 -1.80 -45.52 -12.53
CA ALA A 4 -1.06 -45.62 -11.27
C ALA A 4 -1.04 -44.23 -10.59
N ILE A 5 -1.68 -44.13 -9.44
CA ILE A 5 -1.56 -42.97 -8.55
C ILE A 5 -0.32 -43.21 -7.70
N SER A 6 0.77 -42.46 -7.95
CA SER A 6 1.91 -42.46 -7.04
C SER A 6 1.52 -41.74 -5.76
N LEU A 7 1.27 -42.49 -4.69
CA LEU A 7 1.22 -41.99 -3.33
C LEU A 7 2.59 -41.39 -3.01
N ASN A 8 2.66 -40.06 -3.00
CA ASN A 8 3.77 -39.31 -2.43
C ASN A 8 3.86 -39.74 -0.95
N GLN A 9 4.84 -40.59 -0.63
CA GLN A 9 5.22 -40.85 0.74
C GLN A 9 5.74 -39.54 1.31
N SER A 10 4.92 -38.87 2.12
CA SER A 10 5.37 -37.77 2.96
C SER A 10 6.43 -38.35 3.90
N LYS A 11 7.69 -38.04 3.62
CA LYS A 11 8.79 -38.27 4.55
C LYS A 11 8.42 -37.55 5.86
N GLU A 12 8.02 -38.28 6.88
CA GLU A 12 7.83 -37.74 8.22
C GLU A 12 9.17 -37.20 8.69
N LEU A 13 9.30 -35.87 8.73
CA LEU A 13 10.47 -35.20 9.28
C LEU A 13 10.51 -35.46 10.78
N SER A 14 11.72 -35.71 11.30
CA SER A 14 11.90 -35.89 12.72
C SER A 14 11.40 -34.65 13.50
N PRO A 15 10.99 -34.78 14.77
CA PRO A 15 10.51 -33.66 15.57
C PRO A 15 11.51 -32.48 15.63
N GLN A 16 12.81 -32.79 15.53
CA GLN A 16 13.90 -31.81 15.52
C GLN A 16 14.02 -31.08 14.17
N GLU A 17 13.87 -31.80 13.05
CA GLU A 17 13.79 -31.20 11.71
C GLU A 17 12.50 -30.35 11.55
N SER A 18 11.38 -30.79 12.13
CA SER A 18 10.13 -30.00 12.13
C SER A 18 10.25 -28.70 12.92
N LYS A 19 11.04 -28.67 14.00
CA LYS A 19 11.34 -27.47 14.77
C LYS A 19 12.27 -26.53 14.00
N GLU A 20 13.31 -27.05 13.37
CA GLU A 20 14.21 -26.26 12.52
C GLU A 20 13.49 -25.67 11.30
N GLU A 21 12.54 -26.41 10.71
CA GLU A 21 11.75 -25.93 9.58
C GLU A 21 10.70 -24.88 10.01
N ASN A 22 10.13 -25.00 11.21
CA ASN A 22 9.29 -23.97 11.81
C ASN A 22 10.08 -22.69 12.15
N LEU A 23 11.29 -22.81 12.69
CA LEU A 23 12.21 -21.68 12.93
C LEU A 23 12.60 -20.97 11.62
N ARG A 24 12.78 -21.74 10.53
CA ARG A 24 13.01 -21.20 9.18
C ARG A 24 11.83 -20.35 8.69
N ARG A 25 10.59 -20.80 8.89
CA ARG A 25 9.39 -20.13 8.34
C ARG A 25 8.93 -18.89 9.11
N TYR A 26 9.07 -18.84 10.44
CA TYR A 26 8.30 -17.87 11.23
C TYR A 26 9.04 -16.61 11.70
N TYR A 27 10.37 -16.64 11.82
CA TYR A 27 11.10 -15.54 12.47
C TYR A 27 11.71 -14.53 11.49
N SER A 28 11.59 -13.24 11.80
CA SER A 28 12.24 -12.14 11.06
C SER A 28 13.76 -12.15 11.25
N PHE A 29 14.48 -11.45 10.37
CA PHE A 29 15.92 -11.24 10.48
C PHE A 29 16.30 -10.69 11.85
N THR A 30 15.57 -9.69 12.37
CA THR A 30 15.86 -9.01 13.63
C THR A 30 15.76 -9.96 14.83
N TYR A 31 14.77 -10.84 14.82
CA TYR A 31 14.60 -11.85 15.87
C TYR A 31 15.75 -12.86 15.82
N PHE A 32 16.03 -13.40 14.63
CA PHE A 32 17.05 -14.43 14.45
C PHE A 32 18.47 -13.89 14.73
N HIS A 33 18.74 -12.63 14.35
CA HIS A 33 19.97 -11.91 14.71
C HIS A 33 20.14 -11.79 16.23
N SER A 34 19.07 -11.43 16.95
CA SER A 34 19.08 -11.30 18.41
C SER A 34 19.35 -12.64 19.11
N GLU A 35 18.78 -13.73 18.60
CA GLU A 35 19.00 -15.08 19.12
C GLU A 35 20.46 -15.53 18.96
N LEU A 36 21.07 -15.30 17.79
CA LEU A 36 22.48 -15.63 17.56
C LEU A 36 23.42 -14.73 18.36
N SER A 37 23.09 -13.45 18.50
CA SER A 37 23.82 -12.52 19.37
C SER A 37 23.82 -12.98 20.84
N TRP A 38 22.68 -13.49 21.32
CA TRP A 38 22.57 -14.06 22.66
C TRP A 38 23.44 -15.31 22.82
N LYS A 39 23.42 -16.25 21.86
CA LYS A 39 24.27 -17.45 21.89
C LYS A 39 25.75 -17.10 22.04
N ILE A 40 26.25 -16.14 21.26
CA ILE A 40 27.65 -15.69 21.36
C ILE A 40 27.93 -15.07 22.73
N LYS A 41 27.01 -14.26 23.26
CA LYS A 41 27.17 -13.64 24.58
C LYS A 41 27.28 -14.66 25.70
N VAL A 42 26.60 -15.80 25.58
CA VAL A 42 26.65 -16.92 26.55
C VAL A 42 27.81 -17.88 26.26
N GLY A 43 28.61 -17.63 25.22
CA GLY A 43 29.77 -18.45 24.85
C GLY A 43 29.42 -19.71 24.05
N LEU A 44 28.19 -19.81 23.54
CA LEU A 44 27.77 -20.88 22.64
C LEU A 44 28.28 -20.60 21.22
N LYS A 45 28.80 -21.65 20.58
CA LYS A 45 29.29 -21.58 19.20
C LYS A 45 28.12 -21.45 18.22
N VAL A 46 28.22 -20.51 17.29
CA VAL A 46 27.26 -20.38 16.19
C VAL A 46 27.71 -21.30 15.05
N SER A 47 26.79 -22.08 14.51
CA SER A 47 27.08 -22.93 13.36
C SER A 47 27.06 -22.13 12.06
N GLU A 48 27.86 -22.55 11.09
CA GLU A 48 27.87 -21.96 9.75
C GLU A 48 26.48 -22.03 9.08
N LYS A 49 25.72 -23.09 9.37
CA LYS A 49 24.33 -23.26 8.91
C LYS A 49 23.38 -22.19 9.48
N GLU A 50 23.55 -21.80 10.75
CA GLU A 50 22.75 -20.73 11.35
C GLU A 50 23.09 -19.38 10.73
N LEU A 51 24.36 -19.13 10.46
CA LEU A 51 24.79 -17.90 9.82
C LEU A 51 24.32 -17.80 8.35
N ASP A 52 24.39 -18.91 7.60
CA ASP A 52 23.83 -19.01 6.25
C ASP A 52 22.31 -18.80 6.23
N MET A 53 21.61 -19.29 7.25
CA MET A 53 20.18 -19.05 7.41
C MET A 53 19.86 -17.58 7.68
N LEU A 54 20.67 -16.90 8.51
CA LEU A 54 20.52 -15.47 8.76
C LEU A 54 20.75 -14.65 7.48
N LYS A 55 21.75 -15.02 6.67
CA LYS A 55 21.99 -14.42 5.33
C LYS A 55 20.79 -14.61 4.41
N LYS A 56 20.26 -15.83 4.31
CA LYS A 56 19.07 -16.12 3.50
C LYS A 56 17.85 -15.31 3.94
N LYS A 57 17.64 -15.14 5.26
CA LYS A 57 16.56 -14.31 5.79
C LYS A 57 16.75 -12.82 5.45
N LEU A 58 17.98 -12.29 5.56
CA LEU A 58 18.29 -10.92 5.15
C LEU A 58 17.94 -10.69 3.67
N THR A 59 18.42 -11.57 2.78
CA THR A 59 18.14 -11.47 1.34
C THR A 59 16.66 -11.61 1.04
N ALA A 60 15.95 -12.52 1.71
CA ALA A 60 14.51 -12.70 1.52
C ALA A 60 13.71 -11.47 1.97
N GLU A 61 14.03 -10.89 3.13
CA GLU A 61 13.39 -9.66 3.59
C GLU A 61 13.70 -8.48 2.67
N TRP A 62 14.95 -8.30 2.27
CA TRP A 62 15.34 -7.25 1.33
C TRP A 62 14.57 -7.36 0.00
N LYS A 63 14.50 -8.55 -0.60
CA LYS A 63 13.72 -8.79 -1.83
C LYS A 63 12.25 -8.45 -1.68
N LYS A 64 11.64 -8.92 -0.58
CA LYS A 64 10.24 -8.65 -0.30
C LYS A 64 9.99 -7.14 -0.17
N LYS A 65 10.87 -6.43 0.54
CA LYS A 65 10.76 -4.97 0.74
C LYS A 65 10.99 -4.20 -0.55
N GLN A 66 11.91 -4.63 -1.40
CA GLN A 66 12.09 -4.09 -2.75
C GLN A 66 10.81 -4.22 -3.57
N TYR A 67 10.18 -5.40 -3.56
CA TYR A 67 8.91 -5.63 -4.25
C TYR A 67 7.79 -4.70 -3.71
N ASP A 68 7.64 -4.62 -2.38
CA ASP A 68 6.67 -3.71 -1.76
C ASP A 68 6.91 -2.24 -2.14
N VAL A 69 8.17 -1.81 -2.25
CA VAL A 69 8.55 -0.45 -2.67
C VAL A 69 8.22 -0.20 -4.14
N CYS A 70 8.33 -1.22 -4.99
CA CYS A 70 8.03 -1.14 -6.42
C CYS A 70 6.52 -1.09 -6.70
N GLU A 71 5.73 -1.84 -5.94
CA GLU A 71 4.28 -2.01 -6.19
C GLU A 71 3.45 -0.86 -5.57
N LYS A 72 3.74 -0.46 -4.33
CA LYS A 72 2.96 0.57 -3.62
C LYS A 72 2.83 1.92 -4.32
N PRO A 73 3.85 2.45 -5.02
CA PRO A 73 3.70 3.68 -5.80
C PRO A 73 2.66 3.56 -6.92
N VAL A 74 2.58 2.40 -7.58
CA VAL A 74 1.62 2.12 -8.65
C VAL A 74 0.21 2.03 -8.10
N GLU A 75 0.04 1.38 -6.94
CA GLU A 75 -1.25 1.36 -6.22
C GLU A 75 -1.69 2.76 -5.79
N LEU A 76 -0.79 3.54 -5.18
CA LEU A 76 -1.05 4.92 -4.76
C LEU A 76 -1.43 5.80 -5.96
N PHE A 77 -0.80 5.58 -7.11
CA PHE A 77 -1.09 6.28 -8.34
C PHE A 77 -2.48 5.95 -8.88
N SER A 78 -2.80 4.66 -8.98
CA SER A 78 -4.13 4.17 -9.37
C SER A 78 -5.21 4.72 -8.44
N PHE A 79 -4.94 4.76 -7.14
CA PHE A 79 -5.82 5.34 -6.13
C PHE A 79 -6.06 6.84 -6.35
N LYS A 80 -5.01 7.62 -6.66
CA LYS A 80 -5.14 9.05 -6.99
C LYS A 80 -6.01 9.26 -8.22
N LEU A 81 -5.83 8.48 -9.29
CA LEU A 81 -6.67 8.59 -10.50
C LEU A 81 -8.15 8.34 -10.20
N VAL A 82 -8.45 7.28 -9.43
CA VAL A 82 -9.82 6.97 -9.01
C VAL A 82 -10.41 8.10 -8.18
N LEU A 83 -9.66 8.62 -7.20
CA LEU A 83 -10.07 9.77 -6.40
C LEU A 83 -10.39 10.98 -7.28
N THR A 84 -9.52 11.28 -8.25
CA THR A 84 -9.74 12.41 -9.13
C THR A 84 -10.97 12.25 -10.02
N PHE A 85 -11.22 11.04 -10.50
CA PHE A 85 -12.44 10.72 -11.23
C PHE A 85 -13.70 10.90 -10.36
N ILE A 86 -13.68 10.42 -9.11
CA ILE A 86 -14.79 10.61 -8.16
C ILE A 86 -15.05 12.10 -7.95
N ILE A 87 -14.01 12.90 -7.66
CA ILE A 87 -14.15 14.34 -7.45
C ILE A 87 -14.77 15.02 -8.68
N MET A 88 -14.32 14.67 -9.88
CA MET A 88 -14.85 15.22 -11.12
C MET A 88 -16.34 14.92 -11.29
N VAL A 89 -16.76 13.67 -11.04
CA VAL A 89 -18.16 13.27 -11.09
C VAL A 89 -18.98 14.05 -10.06
N LEU A 90 -18.50 14.17 -8.82
CA LEU A 90 -19.16 14.94 -7.76
C LEU A 90 -19.29 16.43 -8.13
N CYS A 91 -18.22 17.03 -8.66
CA CYS A 91 -18.24 18.39 -9.17
C CYS A 91 -19.28 18.55 -10.28
N ALA A 92 -19.34 17.64 -11.25
CA ALA A 92 -20.33 17.69 -12.33
C ALA A 92 -21.77 17.62 -11.80
N PHE A 93 -22.05 16.78 -10.80
CA PHE A 93 -23.37 16.72 -10.15
C PHE A 93 -23.73 18.03 -9.45
N VAL A 94 -22.81 18.59 -8.65
CA VAL A 94 -23.01 19.86 -7.95
C VAL A 94 -23.17 21.01 -8.95
N SER A 95 -22.38 21.06 -10.02
CA SER A 95 -22.47 22.06 -11.08
C SER A 95 -23.80 22.00 -11.81
N LYS A 96 -24.29 20.79 -12.13
CA LYS A 96 -25.62 20.60 -12.72
C LYS A 96 -26.70 21.15 -11.80
N ASP A 97 -26.62 20.83 -10.51
CA ASP A 97 -27.59 21.30 -9.52
C ASP A 97 -27.61 22.83 -9.38
N ILE A 98 -26.42 23.46 -9.39
CA ILE A 98 -26.29 24.92 -9.38
C ILE A 98 -26.86 25.52 -10.67
N LEU A 99 -26.57 24.92 -11.83
CA LEU A 99 -27.10 25.33 -13.13
C LEU A 99 -28.63 25.28 -13.18
N ASP A 100 -29.21 24.19 -12.68
CA ASP A 100 -30.66 23.98 -12.63
C ASP A 100 -31.33 24.96 -11.65
N MET A 101 -30.67 25.31 -10.54
CA MET A 101 -31.19 26.28 -9.56
C MET A 101 -31.09 27.73 -10.02
N ALA A 102 -30.04 28.11 -10.75
CA ALA A 102 -29.66 29.52 -10.86
C ALA A 102 -29.98 30.19 -12.20
N ARG A 103 -30.62 29.52 -13.18
CA ARG A 103 -30.80 30.06 -14.55
C ARG A 103 -29.51 30.70 -15.07
N LEU A 104 -28.36 30.08 -14.79
CA LEU A 104 -27.06 30.70 -15.03
C LEU A 104 -26.77 30.84 -16.52
N ASP A 105 -26.22 32.00 -16.85
CA ASP A 105 -25.97 32.51 -18.19
C ASP A 105 -24.95 31.63 -18.95
N PHE A 106 -24.98 31.67 -20.29
CA PHE A 106 -24.14 30.83 -21.16
C PHE A 106 -22.64 30.86 -20.79
N TRP A 107 -22.16 32.01 -20.34
CA TRP A 107 -20.78 32.22 -19.90
C TRP A 107 -20.37 31.38 -18.69
N THR A 108 -21.26 31.16 -17.73
CA THR A 108 -20.97 30.33 -16.55
C THR A 108 -20.84 28.84 -16.93
N ARG A 109 -21.59 28.38 -17.94
CA ARG A 109 -21.45 27.02 -18.50
C ARG A 109 -20.10 26.82 -19.18
N CYS A 110 -19.64 27.82 -19.93
CA CYS A 110 -18.34 27.79 -20.61
C CYS A 110 -17.18 27.80 -19.61
N ILE A 111 -17.24 28.60 -18.54
CA ILE A 111 -16.21 28.63 -17.49
C ILE A 111 -16.09 27.25 -16.83
N PHE A 112 -17.21 26.62 -16.46
CA PHE A 112 -17.21 25.26 -15.90
C PHE A 112 -16.68 24.20 -16.87
N GLY A 113 -17.04 24.31 -18.16
CA GLY A 113 -16.52 23.42 -19.20
C GLY A 113 -15.01 23.55 -19.37
N ILE A 114 -14.49 24.78 -19.41
CA ILE A 114 -13.06 25.07 -19.51
C ILE A 114 -12.32 24.59 -18.25
N GLU A 115 -12.89 24.81 -17.07
CA GLU A 115 -12.31 24.35 -15.79
C GLU A 115 -12.26 22.81 -15.72
N SER A 116 -13.31 22.12 -16.20
CA SER A 116 -13.34 20.66 -16.30
C SER A 116 -12.30 20.11 -17.28
N VAL A 117 -12.12 20.77 -18.44
CA VAL A 117 -11.10 20.40 -19.44
C VAL A 117 -9.69 20.69 -18.94
N LEU A 118 -9.44 21.83 -18.29
CA LEU A 118 -8.16 22.15 -17.66
C LEU A 118 -7.82 21.14 -16.57
N PHE A 119 -8.80 20.73 -15.78
CA PHE A 119 -8.63 19.69 -14.77
C PHE A 119 -8.26 18.35 -15.42
N LEU A 120 -8.94 17.94 -16.50
CA LEU A 120 -8.57 16.75 -17.27
C LEU A 120 -7.16 16.82 -17.85
N VAL A 121 -6.73 17.99 -18.34
CA VAL A 121 -5.37 18.21 -18.84
C VAL A 121 -4.34 18.11 -17.72
N ILE A 122 -4.61 18.69 -16.54
CA ILE A 122 -3.75 18.57 -15.37
C ILE A 122 -3.64 17.10 -14.93
N VAL A 123 -4.76 16.38 -14.86
CA VAL A 123 -4.78 14.95 -14.52
C VAL A 123 -3.98 14.15 -15.53
N ARG A 124 -4.17 14.38 -16.82
CA ARG A 124 -3.44 13.70 -17.89
C ARG A 124 -1.94 14.01 -17.85
N HIS A 125 -1.58 15.24 -17.56
CA HIS A 125 -0.19 15.68 -17.45
C HIS A 125 0.50 15.05 -16.23
N TYR A 126 -0.18 14.99 -15.09
CA TYR A 126 0.31 14.29 -13.90
C TYR A 126 0.40 12.78 -14.14
N ASP A 127 -0.58 12.19 -14.83
CA ASP A 127 -0.62 10.77 -15.19
C ASP A 127 0.58 10.37 -16.07
N VAL A 128 0.80 11.10 -17.18
CA VAL A 128 1.91 10.81 -18.11
C VAL A 128 3.29 11.04 -17.48
N ASN A 129 3.45 12.04 -16.62
CA ASN A 129 4.75 12.35 -16.02
C ASN A 129 5.06 11.50 -14.79
N ALA A 130 4.04 11.15 -13.99
CA ALA A 130 4.21 10.25 -12.85
C ALA A 130 4.44 8.81 -13.32
N ASP A 131 3.72 8.34 -14.36
CA ASP A 131 3.92 7.01 -14.94
C ASP A 131 5.33 6.89 -15.52
N LYS A 132 5.85 7.89 -16.25
CA LYS A 132 7.24 7.85 -16.75
C LYS A 132 8.30 7.82 -15.66
N SER A 133 8.18 8.65 -14.62
CA SER A 133 9.19 8.72 -13.57
C SER A 133 9.18 7.46 -12.69
N SER A 134 8.02 7.12 -12.12
CA SER A 134 7.89 5.98 -11.20
C SER A 134 8.07 4.63 -11.87
N ARG A 135 7.61 4.47 -13.12
CA ARG A 135 7.77 3.23 -13.88
C ARG A 135 9.20 3.06 -14.38
N SER A 136 9.90 4.14 -14.74
CA SER A 136 11.31 4.03 -15.14
C SER A 136 12.23 3.64 -13.97
N GLU A 137 11.96 4.17 -12.78
CA GLU A 137 12.71 3.89 -11.56
C GLU A 137 12.36 2.49 -11.01
N CYS A 138 11.08 2.11 -11.08
CA CYS A 138 10.62 0.76 -10.74
C CYS A 138 11.07 -0.29 -11.77
N GLU A 139 11.09 0.01 -13.07
CA GLU A 139 11.61 -0.90 -14.11
C GLU A 139 13.12 -1.03 -14.03
N SER A 140 13.86 0.02 -13.67
CA SER A 140 15.30 -0.08 -13.46
C SER A 140 15.63 -0.89 -12.20
N GLU A 141 14.93 -0.63 -11.08
CA GLU A 141 15.07 -1.40 -9.83
C GLU A 141 14.63 -2.87 -10.03
N LYS A 142 13.54 -3.11 -10.76
CA LYS A 142 13.05 -4.46 -11.09
C LYS A 142 13.99 -5.20 -12.03
N LYS A 143 14.57 -4.55 -13.03
CA LYS A 143 15.59 -5.15 -13.90
C LYS A 143 16.84 -5.50 -13.09
N MET A 144 17.29 -4.62 -12.19
CA MET A 144 18.39 -4.92 -11.27
C MET A 144 18.07 -6.12 -10.37
N LEU A 145 16.83 -6.22 -9.90
CA LEU A 145 16.36 -7.33 -9.07
C LEU A 145 16.26 -8.64 -9.86
N GLU A 146 15.73 -8.59 -11.09
CA GLU A 146 15.64 -9.73 -12.01
C GLU A 146 17.05 -10.22 -12.39
N GLU A 147 17.98 -9.30 -12.66
CA GLU A 147 19.39 -9.59 -12.91
C GLU A 147 20.08 -10.19 -11.67
N ASP A 148 19.81 -9.67 -10.47
CA ASP A 148 20.29 -10.24 -9.19
C ASP A 148 19.67 -11.61 -8.85
N ILE A 149 18.46 -11.90 -9.37
CA ILE A 149 17.78 -13.19 -9.22
C ILE A 149 18.32 -14.19 -10.23
N GLU A 150 18.50 -13.78 -11.49
CA GLU A 150 18.99 -14.57 -12.62
C GLU A 150 20.48 -14.90 -12.45
N ASN A 151 21.28 -13.99 -11.89
CA ASN A 151 22.67 -14.22 -11.51
C ASN A 151 22.84 -15.13 -10.27
N GLY A 152 21.75 -15.70 -9.74
CA GLY A 152 21.79 -16.59 -8.59
C GLY A 152 22.11 -15.82 -7.32
N CYS A 153 21.07 -15.49 -6.57
CA CYS A 153 21.04 -14.53 -5.46
C CYS A 153 21.88 -14.87 -4.19
N ASN A 154 23.00 -15.57 -4.34
CA ASN A 154 24.06 -15.70 -3.34
C ASN A 154 25.14 -14.60 -3.47
N THR A 155 25.06 -13.71 -4.45
CA THR A 155 26.19 -12.85 -4.86
C THR A 155 26.10 -11.40 -4.41
N ARG A 156 24.91 -10.81 -4.20
CA ARG A 156 24.83 -9.37 -3.83
C ARG A 156 25.44 -9.06 -2.47
N PHE A 157 25.25 -9.96 -1.50
CA PHE A 157 25.95 -9.91 -0.21
C PHE A 157 27.09 -10.93 -0.21
N TYR A 158 28.09 -10.75 -1.10
CA TYR A 158 29.29 -11.58 -1.08
C TYR A 158 30.06 -11.35 0.22
N PHE A 159 30.01 -12.35 1.09
CA PHE A 159 30.72 -12.35 2.36
C PHE A 159 31.95 -13.23 2.24
N ASP A 160 33.11 -12.60 2.24
CA ASP A 160 34.34 -13.32 2.54
C ASP A 160 34.39 -13.58 4.06
N SER A 161 34.00 -14.81 4.44
CA SER A 161 33.97 -15.30 5.82
C SER A 161 35.32 -15.86 6.26
N HIS A 162 36.30 -16.01 5.36
CA HIS A 162 37.61 -16.48 5.75
C HIS A 162 38.25 -15.48 6.73
N ASN A 163 38.58 -15.98 7.92
CA ASN A 163 39.25 -15.28 9.03
C ASN A 163 38.45 -14.28 9.88
N LYS A 164 37.11 -14.19 9.75
CA LYS A 164 36.30 -13.31 10.63
C LYS A 164 35.63 -14.10 11.75
N SER A 165 35.61 -13.55 12.96
CA SER A 165 34.90 -14.13 14.10
C SER A 165 33.38 -14.08 13.93
N ASP A 166 32.63 -15.01 14.55
CA ASP A 166 31.16 -15.04 14.51
C ASP A 166 30.53 -13.70 14.91
N LYS A 167 31.14 -13.00 15.88
CA LYS A 167 30.71 -11.69 16.36
C LYS A 167 30.87 -10.60 15.29
N GLU A 168 31.99 -10.59 14.56
CA GLU A 168 32.22 -9.66 13.46
C GLU A 168 31.25 -9.94 12.31
N GLN A 169 31.01 -11.22 11.98
CA GLN A 169 30.07 -11.59 10.92
C GLN A 169 28.65 -11.13 11.23
N LEU A 170 28.17 -11.29 12.48
CA LEU A 170 26.88 -10.77 12.94
C LEU A 170 26.81 -9.24 12.92
N MET A 171 27.92 -8.56 13.22
CA MET A 171 27.97 -7.09 13.17
C MET A 171 27.84 -6.59 11.73
N ILE A 172 28.53 -7.22 10.77
CA ILE A 172 28.43 -6.84 9.36
C ILE A 172 27.02 -7.09 8.83
N LEU A 173 26.39 -8.23 9.17
CA LEU A 173 25.01 -8.53 8.77
C LEU A 173 24.01 -7.51 9.32
N LYS A 174 24.19 -7.07 10.57
CA LYS A 174 23.38 -5.99 11.15
C LYS A 174 23.58 -4.68 10.39
N ASN A 175 24.82 -4.35 10.04
CA ASN A 175 25.12 -3.12 9.32
C ASN A 175 24.48 -3.13 7.92
N LEU A 176 24.56 -4.25 7.21
CA LEU A 176 23.91 -4.41 5.91
C LEU A 176 22.39 -4.30 6.00
N TYR A 177 21.77 -4.88 7.03
CA TYR A 177 20.34 -4.70 7.27
C TYR A 177 19.98 -3.22 7.45
N SER A 178 20.76 -2.48 8.24
CA SER A 178 20.55 -1.04 8.44
C SER A 178 20.79 -0.20 7.19
N GLN A 179 21.74 -0.60 6.33
CA GLN A 179 22.04 0.14 5.10
C GLN A 179 21.04 -0.15 3.96
N GLU A 180 20.52 -1.38 3.87
CA GLU A 180 19.74 -1.81 2.70
C GLU A 180 18.26 -2.02 3.02
N VAL A 181 17.91 -2.50 4.22
CA VAL A 181 16.52 -2.86 4.55
C VAL A 181 15.80 -1.74 5.31
N GLU A 182 16.48 -1.04 6.23
CA GLU A 182 15.88 0.09 6.95
C GLU A 182 15.43 1.23 6.04
N PRO A 183 16.21 1.67 5.01
CA PRO A 183 15.75 2.71 4.10
C PRO A 183 14.52 2.29 3.30
N LEU A 184 14.43 1.01 2.90
CA LEU A 184 13.25 0.47 2.24
C LEU A 184 12.04 0.46 3.16
N ASN A 185 12.21 0.08 4.43
CA ASN A 185 11.14 0.18 5.44
C ASN A 185 10.64 1.62 5.60
N GLU A 186 11.56 2.59 5.62
CA GLU A 186 11.20 4.00 5.71
C GLU A 186 10.46 4.48 4.45
N LYS A 187 10.91 4.11 3.24
CA LYS A 187 10.22 4.40 1.97
C LYS A 187 8.81 3.81 1.97
N ILE A 188 8.63 2.57 2.42
CA ILE A 188 7.31 1.93 2.57
C ILE A 188 6.43 2.68 3.57
N ARG A 189 7.00 3.10 4.71
CA ARG A 189 6.28 3.87 5.74
C ARG A 189 5.79 5.21 5.18
N LEU A 190 6.64 5.92 4.44
CA LEU A 190 6.28 7.18 3.78
C LEU A 190 5.15 6.98 2.75
N LEU A 191 5.24 5.95 1.90
CA LEU A 191 4.20 5.61 0.93
C LEU A 191 2.86 5.28 1.62
N ARG A 192 2.90 4.54 2.73
CA ARG A 192 1.71 4.25 3.54
C ARG A 192 1.09 5.52 4.12
N ASN A 193 1.92 6.40 4.68
CA ASN A 193 1.44 7.67 5.24
C ASN A 193 0.80 8.54 4.16
N GLN A 194 1.39 8.63 2.97
CA GLN A 194 0.78 9.33 1.84
C GLN A 194 -0.57 8.72 1.48
N THR A 195 -0.66 7.40 1.36
CA THR A 195 -1.93 6.69 1.05
C THR A 195 -3.02 7.01 2.08
N SER A 196 -2.66 7.02 3.36
CA SER A 196 -3.58 7.37 4.45
C SER A 196 -4.08 8.81 4.32
N VAL A 197 -3.22 9.78 4.00
CA VAL A 197 -3.61 11.18 3.76
C VAL A 197 -4.62 11.28 2.62
N TRP A 198 -4.38 10.60 1.50
CA TRP A 198 -5.30 10.62 0.37
C TRP A 198 -6.64 9.93 0.69
N THR A 199 -6.62 8.88 1.51
CA THR A 199 -7.83 8.20 1.98
C THR A 199 -8.67 9.11 2.88
N MET A 200 -8.04 9.83 3.80
CA MET A 200 -8.69 10.84 4.65
C MET A 200 -9.32 11.97 3.83
N PHE A 201 -8.63 12.40 2.77
CA PHE A 201 -9.14 13.42 1.86
C PHE A 201 -10.37 12.90 1.10
N LEU A 202 -10.31 11.69 0.53
CA LEU A 202 -11.46 11.05 -0.14
C LEU A 202 -12.66 10.93 0.81
N ALA A 203 -12.43 10.44 2.02
CA ALA A 203 -13.47 10.30 3.04
C ALA A 203 -14.15 11.64 3.34
N SER A 204 -13.36 12.71 3.52
CA SER A 204 -13.89 14.06 3.74
C SER A 204 -14.76 14.54 2.58
N VAL A 205 -14.29 14.37 1.33
CA VAL A 205 -15.05 14.78 0.13
C VAL A 205 -16.39 14.04 0.04
N VAL A 206 -16.40 12.73 0.25
CA VAL A 206 -17.61 11.91 0.20
C VAL A 206 -18.59 12.27 1.32
N ILE A 207 -18.09 12.50 2.54
CA ILE A 207 -18.90 12.96 3.68
C ILE A 207 -19.58 14.28 3.34
N LEU A 208 -18.82 15.27 2.86
CA LEU A 208 -19.36 16.57 2.48
C LEU A 208 -20.43 16.45 1.38
N HIS A 209 -20.21 15.57 0.40
CA HIS A 209 -21.20 15.33 -0.65
C HIS A 209 -22.51 14.73 -0.13
N TYR A 210 -22.44 13.73 0.75
CA TYR A 210 -23.64 13.16 1.37
C TYR A 210 -24.44 14.22 2.15
N TRP A 211 -23.74 15.04 2.93
CA TRP A 211 -24.38 16.12 3.69
C TRP A 211 -24.95 17.22 2.79
N TYR A 212 -24.29 17.56 1.68
CA TYR A 212 -24.83 18.47 0.67
C TYR A 212 -26.16 17.94 0.10
N CYS A 213 -26.20 16.67 -0.31
CA CYS A 213 -27.41 16.03 -0.84
C CYS A 213 -28.55 16.01 0.18
N ALA A 214 -28.25 15.67 1.45
CA ALA A 214 -29.24 15.69 2.52
C ALA A 214 -29.77 17.11 2.79
N ALA A 215 -28.89 18.09 2.90
CA ALA A 215 -29.28 19.50 3.12
C ALA A 215 -30.18 20.03 1.99
N LYS A 216 -29.85 19.71 0.74
CA LYS A 216 -30.67 20.10 -0.43
C LYS A 216 -32.09 19.55 -0.34
N LEU A 217 -32.25 18.27 0.01
CA LEU A 217 -33.56 17.64 0.16
C LEU A 217 -34.34 18.19 1.35
N VAL A 218 -33.67 18.47 2.47
CA VAL A 218 -34.27 19.12 3.63
C VAL A 218 -34.79 20.52 3.28
N ILE A 219 -33.99 21.35 2.61
CA ILE A 219 -34.40 22.68 2.16
C ILE A 219 -35.62 22.58 1.22
N LYS A 220 -35.60 21.65 0.25
CA LYS A 220 -36.72 21.43 -0.66
C LYS A 220 -37.99 20.98 0.07
N ALA A 221 -37.86 20.12 1.07
CA ALA A 221 -38.99 19.68 1.88
C ALA A 221 -39.59 20.83 2.69
N MET A 222 -38.75 21.69 3.29
CA MET A 222 -39.20 22.87 4.03
C MET A 222 -39.90 23.90 3.15
N THR A 223 -39.46 24.08 1.90
CA THR A 223 -40.07 25.05 0.98
C THR A 223 -41.37 24.54 0.36
N THR A 224 -41.48 23.23 0.10
CA THR A 224 -42.68 22.65 -0.55
C THR A 224 -43.74 22.16 0.43
N GLY A 225 -43.38 21.87 1.69
CA GLY A 225 -44.30 21.36 2.71
C GLY A 225 -44.91 19.99 2.40
N SER A 226 -44.42 19.28 1.37
CA SER A 226 -44.95 17.98 0.95
C SER A 226 -44.49 16.87 1.90
N ASN A 227 -45.44 16.05 2.37
CA ASN A 227 -45.14 14.86 3.19
C ASN A 227 -44.18 13.89 2.49
N GLU A 228 -44.27 13.74 1.17
CA GLU A 228 -43.34 12.91 0.40
C GLU A 228 -41.92 13.49 0.40
N GLY A 229 -41.81 14.82 0.30
CA GLY A 229 -40.53 15.53 0.38
C GLY A 229 -39.88 15.40 1.77
N ILE A 230 -40.68 15.47 2.83
CA ILE A 230 -40.23 15.30 4.22
C ILE A 230 -39.68 13.90 4.45
N GLU A 231 -40.39 12.85 4.00
CA GLU A 231 -39.91 11.48 4.14
C GLU A 231 -38.65 11.19 3.33
N LEU A 232 -38.55 11.75 2.11
CA LEU A 232 -37.34 11.65 1.29
C LEU A 232 -36.13 12.34 1.96
N ALA A 233 -36.34 13.51 2.56
CA ALA A 233 -35.31 14.25 3.28
C ALA A 233 -34.82 13.47 4.51
N LYS A 234 -35.72 12.87 5.30
CA LYS A 234 -35.35 12.01 6.45
C LYS A 234 -34.47 10.84 6.01
N ARG A 235 -34.85 10.12 4.94
CA ARG A 235 -34.06 9.00 4.40
C ARG A 235 -32.67 9.45 3.97
N SER A 236 -32.56 10.60 3.31
CA SER A 236 -31.28 11.14 2.88
C SER A 236 -30.37 11.55 4.05
N VAL A 237 -30.93 12.11 5.12
CA VAL A 237 -30.18 12.40 6.36
C VAL A 237 -29.67 11.12 7.00
N VAL A 238 -30.50 10.06 7.09
CA VAL A 238 -30.06 8.75 7.60
C VAL A 238 -28.92 8.20 6.75
N GLN A 239 -29.03 8.26 5.42
CA GLN A 239 -27.96 7.86 4.52
C GLN A 239 -26.67 8.67 4.72
N ALA A 240 -26.77 9.99 4.94
CA ALA A 240 -25.61 10.82 5.21
C ALA A 240 -24.92 10.47 6.53
N ILE A 241 -25.69 10.17 7.59
CA ILE A 241 -25.16 9.70 8.87
C ILE A 241 -24.47 8.35 8.70
N THR A 242 -25.15 7.37 8.09
CA THR A 242 -24.58 6.02 7.87
C THR A 242 -23.36 6.07 6.97
N GLY A 243 -23.39 6.85 5.90
CA GLY A 243 -22.25 7.06 5.01
C GLY A 243 -21.08 7.72 5.72
N THR A 244 -21.34 8.70 6.60
CA THR A 244 -20.29 9.34 7.42
C THR A 244 -19.61 8.33 8.33
N LEU A 245 -20.38 7.49 9.03
CA LEU A 245 -19.83 6.45 9.89
C LEU A 245 -18.97 5.45 9.11
N HIS A 246 -19.43 4.99 7.93
CA HIS A 246 -18.65 4.09 7.09
C HIS A 246 -17.33 4.71 6.63
N MET A 247 -17.36 5.96 6.15
CA MET A 247 -16.14 6.62 5.68
C MET A 247 -15.15 6.90 6.82
N LEU A 248 -15.64 7.18 8.03
CA LEU A 248 -14.79 7.31 9.22
C LEU A 248 -14.12 5.99 9.62
N VAL A 249 -14.82 4.86 9.49
CA VAL A 249 -14.25 3.52 9.73
C VAL A 249 -13.16 3.20 8.70
N ILE A 250 -13.42 3.44 7.42
CA ILE A 250 -12.43 3.24 6.34
C ILE A 250 -11.18 4.10 6.58
N ALA A 251 -11.39 5.38 6.92
CA ALA A 251 -10.33 6.31 7.26
C ALA A 251 -9.50 5.83 8.46
N TRP A 252 -10.15 5.31 9.50
CA TRP A 252 -9.46 4.78 10.68
C TRP A 252 -8.63 3.53 10.37
N ILE A 253 -9.17 2.58 9.60
CA ILE A 253 -8.44 1.38 9.17
C ILE A 253 -7.21 1.77 8.34
N SER A 254 -7.33 2.77 7.46
CA SER A 254 -6.23 3.24 6.61
C SER A 254 -5.04 3.86 7.37
N ARG A 255 -5.20 4.16 8.68
CA ARG A 255 -4.14 4.72 9.54
C ARG A 255 -3.32 3.66 10.26
N GLN A 256 -3.80 2.42 10.37
CA GLN A 256 -3.11 1.33 11.06
C GLN A 256 -1.97 0.75 10.21
#